data_AF-A0A1I8HPJ6-F1
#
_entry.id   AF-A0A1I8HPJ6-F1
#
_cell.length_a   1.000
_cell.length_b   1.000
_cell.length_c   1.000
_cell.angle_alpha   90.00
_cell.angle_beta   90.00
_cell.angle_gamma   90.00
#
_symmetry.space_group_name_H-M   'P 1'
#
loop_
_entity.id
_entity.type
_entity.pdbx_description
1 polymer ?
#
loop_
_entity_poly.entity_id
_entity_poly.type
_entity_poly.pdbx_seq_one_letter_code
_entity_poly.pdbx_strand_id
1 'polypeptide(L)'
;EAEVHRKEEYDAAVRIQSWYRGIRTRSLVKNLNRCAIRIQRHYRGFMGRRRIRAILIDSVKRMCLDHYNKQAAQIQKMWRGFYVRKYVFDYYSRKKYLESLVAKNEMIRSELAEQEEAMRREARKREEEETRRRLRAWAERHHYLVSTVVQPSVFNSPYRPFTLPEETLLLNTRPKTPPKVASVGHGFDPSWRQYGQNQLMVRLPSKLPPLPAKPQGPFRQPEEVRAQRYREFQPSLRVATDYEAYGHLAYGNAHFREVQPERHVTQDRFRTIVPPVPVFDKLNAEYVEGYVEN
;
A
#
# COMPACT_ATOMS: atom_id res chain seq x y z
N GLU A 1 -53.46 66.38 -112.11
CA GLU A 1 -52.27 65.50 -112.11
C GLU A 1 -51.46 65.63 -110.82
N ALA A 2 -51.02 66.83 -110.41
CA ALA A 2 -50.24 67.02 -109.18
C ALA A 2 -50.90 66.55 -107.86
N GLU A 3 -52.23 66.65 -107.71
CA GLU A 3 -52.95 66.17 -106.51
C GLU A 3 -53.03 64.63 -106.43
N VAL A 4 -52.91 63.91 -107.55
CA VAL A 4 -53.10 62.45 -107.62
C VAL A 4 -51.91 61.70 -107.00
N HIS A 5 -50.68 62.22 -107.16
CA HIS A 5 -49.45 61.57 -106.67
C HIS A 5 -48.95 62.09 -105.31
N ARG A 6 -49.58 63.12 -104.74
CA ARG A 6 -49.15 63.77 -103.48
C ARG A 6 -48.97 62.78 -102.33
N LYS A 7 -49.89 61.82 -102.19
CA LYS A 7 -49.84 60.83 -101.11
C LYS A 7 -48.70 59.82 -101.30
N GLU A 8 -48.48 59.38 -102.53
CA GLU A 8 -47.42 58.42 -102.88
C GLU A 8 -46.03 59.03 -102.67
N GLU A 9 -45.85 60.29 -103.07
CA GLU A 9 -44.64 61.08 -102.83
C GLU A 9 -44.39 61.31 -101.33
N TYR A 10 -45.44 61.66 -100.59
CA TYR A 10 -45.36 61.79 -99.14
C TYR A 10 -44.95 60.47 -98.46
N ASP A 11 -45.58 59.35 -98.80
CA ASP A 11 -45.28 58.04 -98.22
C ASP A 11 -43.86 57.57 -98.60
N ALA A 12 -43.38 57.86 -99.81
CA ALA A 12 -41.99 57.64 -100.20
C ALA A 12 -41.02 58.49 -99.38
N ALA A 13 -41.31 59.79 -99.18
CA ALA A 13 -40.50 60.68 -98.37
C ALA A 13 -40.45 60.21 -96.90
N VAL A 14 -41.57 59.82 -96.30
CA VAL A 14 -41.63 59.28 -94.94
C VAL A 14 -40.84 57.99 -94.80
N ARG A 15 -40.86 57.11 -95.81
CA ARG A 15 -40.03 55.89 -95.83
C ARG A 15 -38.53 56.21 -95.84
N ILE A 16 -38.09 57.17 -96.67
CA ILE A 16 -36.69 57.59 -96.72
C ILE A 16 -36.28 58.26 -95.40
N GLN A 17 -37.12 59.15 -94.86
CA GLN A 17 -36.85 59.85 -93.60
C GLN A 17 -36.78 58.89 -92.41
N SER A 18 -37.71 57.95 -92.29
CA SER A 18 -37.73 56.96 -91.20
C SER A 18 -36.52 56.02 -91.28
N TRP A 19 -36.14 55.58 -92.49
CA TRP A 19 -34.92 54.80 -92.72
C TRP A 19 -33.67 55.56 -92.28
N TYR A 20 -33.51 56.82 -92.72
CA TYR A 20 -32.36 57.66 -92.37
C TYR A 20 -32.29 57.94 -90.85
N ARG A 21 -33.42 58.30 -90.23
CA ARG A 21 -33.53 58.47 -88.76
C ARG A 21 -33.11 57.20 -88.03
N GLY A 22 -33.55 56.03 -88.51
CA GLY A 22 -33.14 54.73 -87.98
C GLY A 22 -31.64 54.47 -88.08
N ILE A 23 -31.02 54.78 -89.23
CA ILE A 23 -29.56 54.66 -89.41
C ILE A 23 -28.81 55.54 -88.40
N ARG A 24 -29.22 56.81 -88.28
CA ARG A 24 -28.58 57.76 -87.37
C ARG A 24 -28.68 57.29 -85.91
N THR A 25 -29.85 56.85 -85.47
CA THR A 25 -30.07 56.33 -84.12
C THR A 25 -29.24 55.07 -83.85
N ARG A 26 -29.24 54.09 -84.76
CA ARG A 26 -28.43 52.86 -84.59
C ARG A 26 -26.93 53.16 -84.55
N SER A 27 -26.45 54.08 -85.37
CA SER A 27 -25.06 54.53 -85.36
C SER A 27 -24.69 55.16 -84.02
N LEU A 28 -25.56 56.04 -83.48
CA LEU A 28 -25.38 56.66 -82.17
C LEU A 28 -25.33 55.61 -81.05
N VAL A 29 -26.29 54.69 -81.00
CA VAL A 29 -26.33 53.62 -79.99
C VAL A 29 -25.07 52.74 -80.06
N LYS A 30 -24.61 52.39 -81.27
CA LYS A 30 -23.37 51.64 -81.46
C LYS A 30 -22.16 52.39 -80.92
N ASN A 31 -22.09 53.71 -81.13
CA ASN A 31 -21.00 54.54 -80.60
C ASN A 31 -21.04 54.61 -79.07
N LEU A 32 -22.22 54.85 -78.47
CA LEU A 32 -22.41 54.89 -77.03
C LEU A 32 -22.00 53.56 -76.38
N ASN A 33 -22.42 52.43 -76.96
CA ASN A 33 -22.03 51.10 -76.50
C ASN A 33 -20.51 50.89 -76.59
N ARG A 34 -19.86 51.35 -77.68
CA ARG A 34 -18.39 51.28 -77.80
C ARG A 34 -17.69 52.07 -76.71
N CYS A 35 -18.18 53.28 -76.40
CA CYS A 35 -17.65 54.09 -75.31
C CYS A 35 -17.87 53.42 -73.94
N ALA A 36 -19.07 52.90 -73.69
CA ALA A 36 -19.38 52.18 -72.45
C ALA A 36 -18.47 50.95 -72.27
N ILE A 37 -18.30 50.12 -73.30
CA ILE A 37 -17.42 48.94 -73.27
C ILE A 37 -15.98 49.34 -72.97
N ARG A 38 -15.48 50.44 -73.56
CA ARG A 38 -14.12 50.94 -73.27
C ARG A 38 -13.97 51.29 -71.78
N ILE A 39 -14.88 52.08 -71.22
CA ILE A 39 -14.85 52.44 -69.80
C ILE A 39 -14.89 51.19 -68.93
N GLN A 40 -15.85 50.31 -69.18
CA GLN A 40 -16.04 49.11 -68.38
C GLN A 40 -14.85 48.15 -68.45
N ARG A 41 -14.22 47.95 -69.63
CA ARG A 41 -13.04 47.07 -69.74
C ARG A 41 -11.87 47.62 -68.93
N HIS A 42 -11.64 48.94 -69.00
CA HIS A 42 -10.56 49.58 -68.24
C HIS A 42 -10.81 49.48 -66.74
N TYR A 43 -12.06 49.69 -66.30
CA TYR A 43 -12.43 49.56 -64.90
C TYR A 43 -12.29 48.14 -64.36
N ARG A 44 -12.78 47.12 -65.09
CA ARG A 44 -12.59 45.71 -64.73
C ARG A 44 -11.09 45.36 -64.60
N GLY A 45 -10.27 45.85 -65.53
CA GLY A 45 -8.81 45.70 -65.46
C GLY A 45 -8.19 46.39 -64.24
N PHE A 46 -8.62 47.61 -63.91
CA PHE A 46 -8.18 48.33 -62.71
C PHE A 46 -8.50 47.56 -61.43
N MET A 47 -9.74 47.07 -61.30
CA MET A 47 -10.18 46.28 -60.15
C MET A 47 -9.37 44.99 -59.99
N GLY A 48 -9.12 44.27 -61.09
CA GLY A 48 -8.27 43.08 -61.10
C GLY A 48 -6.85 43.36 -60.62
N ARG A 49 -6.21 44.41 -61.15
CA ARG A 49 -4.87 44.83 -60.73
C ARG A 49 -4.82 45.24 -59.26
N ARG A 50 -5.85 45.95 -58.77
CA ARG A 50 -5.93 46.35 -57.36
C ARG A 50 -6.00 45.14 -56.43
N ARG A 51 -6.80 44.13 -56.78
CA ARG A 51 -6.92 42.87 -56.01
C ARG A 51 -5.61 42.10 -56.00
N ILE A 52 -4.96 41.92 -57.15
CA ILE A 52 -3.70 41.20 -57.25
C ILE A 52 -2.60 41.89 -56.43
N ARG A 53 -2.49 43.22 -56.47
CA ARG A 53 -1.53 43.96 -55.63
C ARG A 53 -1.73 43.68 -54.14
N ALA A 54 -2.98 43.69 -53.66
CA ALA A 54 -3.28 43.40 -52.26
C ALA A 54 -2.85 41.97 -51.87
N ILE A 55 -3.14 40.98 -52.72
CA ILE A 55 -2.73 39.58 -52.50
C ILE A 55 -1.21 39.45 -52.50
N LEU A 56 -0.50 40.10 -53.42
CA LEU A 56 0.95 40.06 -53.48
C LEU A 56 1.59 40.68 -52.22
N ILE A 57 1.10 41.84 -51.79
CA ILE A 57 1.58 42.48 -50.55
C ILE A 57 1.41 41.55 -49.35
N ASP A 58 0.24 40.92 -49.23
CA ASP A 58 -0.03 39.98 -48.14
C ASP A 58 0.85 38.72 -48.22
N SER A 59 1.03 38.16 -49.42
CA SER A 59 1.91 37.01 -49.65
C SER A 59 3.36 37.30 -49.26
N VAL A 60 3.87 38.48 -49.64
CA VAL A 60 5.24 38.89 -49.28
C VAL A 60 5.37 39.07 -47.77
N LYS A 61 4.38 39.70 -47.11
CA LYS A 61 4.36 39.85 -45.65
C LYS A 61 4.38 38.50 -44.95
N ARG A 62 3.56 37.54 -45.39
CA ARG A 62 3.54 36.18 -44.85
C ARG A 62 4.88 35.49 -45.03
N MET A 63 5.49 35.59 -46.20
CA MET A 63 6.80 35.00 -46.48
C MET A 63 7.88 35.57 -45.55
N CYS A 64 7.93 36.89 -45.36
CA CYS A 64 8.86 37.53 -44.43
C CYS A 64 8.63 37.06 -42.98
N LEU A 65 7.38 37.06 -42.52
CA LEU A 65 7.02 36.63 -41.17
C LEU A 65 7.40 35.16 -40.94
N ASP A 66 7.14 34.29 -41.92
CA ASP A 66 7.47 32.87 -41.85
C ASP A 66 8.99 32.65 -41.77
N HIS A 67 9.77 33.43 -42.52
CA HIS A 67 11.22 33.43 -42.42
C HIS A 67 11.70 33.80 -41.00
N TYR A 68 11.23 34.93 -40.45
CA TYR A 68 11.64 35.35 -39.10
C TYR A 68 11.17 34.38 -38.01
N ASN A 69 9.96 33.83 -38.13
CA ASN A 69 9.47 32.81 -37.21
C ASN A 69 10.35 31.56 -37.20
N LYS A 70 10.81 31.10 -38.38
CA LYS A 70 11.76 29.99 -38.49
C LYS A 70 13.09 30.29 -37.79
N GLN A 71 13.65 31.49 -37.99
CA GLN A 71 14.89 31.89 -37.30
C GLN A 71 14.68 31.99 -35.78
N ALA A 72 13.58 32.61 -35.34
CA ALA A 72 13.23 32.72 -33.93
C ALA A 72 13.08 31.33 -33.28
N ALA A 73 12.42 30.38 -33.96
CA ALA A 73 12.28 29.02 -33.46
C ALA A 73 13.63 28.31 -33.26
N GLN A 74 14.61 28.52 -34.15
CA GLN A 74 15.96 27.97 -33.98
C GLN A 74 16.67 28.54 -32.74
N ILE A 75 16.64 29.88 -32.59
CA ILE A 75 17.23 30.56 -31.44
C ILE A 75 16.58 30.06 -30.15
N GLN A 76 15.24 30.03 -30.11
CA GLN A 76 14.51 29.60 -28.93
C GLN A 76 14.74 28.12 -28.61
N LYS A 77 14.79 27.23 -29.62
CA LYS A 77 15.12 25.80 -29.42
C LYS A 77 16.48 25.67 -28.75
N MET A 78 17.47 26.43 -29.22
CA MET A 78 18.80 26.36 -28.65
C MET A 78 18.89 26.92 -27.25
N TRP A 79 18.22 28.04 -27.00
CA TRP A 79 18.10 28.60 -25.67
C TRP A 79 17.43 27.66 -24.67
N ARG A 80 16.29 27.05 -25.04
CA ARG A 80 15.59 26.06 -24.20
C ARG A 80 16.50 24.89 -23.84
N GLY A 81 17.25 24.36 -24.83
CA GLY A 81 18.22 23.29 -24.59
C GLY A 81 19.38 23.70 -23.68
N PHE A 82 19.92 24.91 -23.86
CA PHE A 82 20.93 25.46 -22.96
C PHE A 82 20.41 25.61 -21.53
N TYR A 83 19.24 26.22 -21.36
CA TYR A 83 18.66 26.51 -20.06
C TYR A 83 18.45 25.24 -19.23
N VAL A 84 17.86 24.20 -19.83
CA VAL A 84 17.62 22.92 -19.14
C VAL A 84 18.94 22.31 -18.68
N ARG A 85 19.95 22.25 -19.56
CA ARG A 85 21.26 21.65 -19.23
C ARG A 85 22.05 22.42 -18.18
N LYS A 86 21.80 23.73 -18.03
CA LYS A 86 22.51 24.57 -17.07
C LYS A 86 21.80 24.70 -15.73
N TYR A 87 20.47 24.82 -15.73
CA TYR A 87 19.72 25.23 -14.53
C TYR A 87 18.71 24.20 -14.02
N VAL A 88 18.30 23.23 -14.83
CA VAL A 88 17.26 22.27 -14.44
C VAL A 88 17.82 20.88 -14.19
N PHE A 89 18.63 20.36 -15.13
CA PHE A 89 19.09 18.99 -15.11
C PHE A 89 20.55 18.88 -15.52
N ASP A 90 21.38 18.43 -14.58
CA ASP A 90 22.76 18.03 -14.84
C ASP A 90 22.86 16.50 -14.91
N TYR A 91 23.15 16.02 -16.12
CA TYR A 91 23.28 14.60 -16.41
C TYR A 91 24.43 13.95 -15.65
N TYR A 92 25.57 14.63 -15.49
CA TYR A 92 26.77 14.03 -14.92
C TYR A 92 26.63 13.88 -13.41
N SER A 93 26.07 14.86 -12.71
CA SER A 93 25.74 14.71 -11.29
C SER A 93 24.70 13.61 -11.05
N ARG A 94 23.63 13.53 -11.86
CA ARG A 94 22.63 12.45 -11.81
C ARG A 94 23.30 11.08 -12.02
N LYS A 95 24.17 10.95 -13.02
CA LYS A 95 24.88 9.69 -13.32
C LYS A 95 25.76 9.26 -12.16
N LYS A 96 26.58 10.17 -11.63
CA LYS A 96 27.45 9.92 -10.47
C LYS A 96 26.65 9.50 -9.24
N TYR A 97 25.50 10.14 -8.99
CA TYR A 97 24.60 9.75 -7.90
C TYR A 97 24.10 8.31 -8.09
N LEU A 98 23.62 7.94 -9.27
CA LEU A 98 23.14 6.59 -9.56
C LEU A 98 24.25 5.53 -9.43
N GLU A 99 25.45 5.81 -9.94
CA GLU A 99 26.61 4.92 -9.77
C GLU A 99 26.93 4.69 -8.27
N SER A 100 26.94 5.77 -7.47
CA SER A 100 27.15 5.65 -6.02
C SER A 100 26.02 4.88 -5.32
N LEU A 101 24.80 4.99 -5.83
CA LEU A 101 23.64 4.31 -5.28
C LEU A 101 23.67 2.81 -5.60
N VAL A 102 24.12 2.43 -6.80
CA VAL A 102 24.36 1.03 -7.17
C VAL A 102 25.40 0.41 -6.25
N ALA A 103 26.55 1.07 -6.05
CA ALA A 103 27.60 0.57 -5.17
C ALA A 103 27.11 0.39 -3.71
N LYS A 104 26.32 1.34 -3.19
CA LYS A 104 25.70 1.21 -1.86
C LYS A 104 24.71 0.05 -1.79
N ASN A 105 23.89 -0.13 -2.82
CA ASN A 105 22.94 -1.23 -2.86
C ASN A 105 23.66 -2.59 -2.89
N GLU A 106 24.78 -2.70 -3.60
CA GLU A 106 25.61 -3.90 -3.61
C GLU A 106 26.21 -4.18 -2.23
N MET A 107 26.76 -3.15 -1.57
CA MET A 107 27.28 -3.25 -0.20
C MET A 107 26.22 -3.72 0.80
N ILE A 108 25.01 -3.15 0.75
CA ILE A 108 23.90 -3.58 1.62
C ILE A 108 23.52 -5.03 1.32
N ARG A 109 23.50 -5.44 0.03
CA ARG A 109 23.20 -6.82 -0.34
C ARG A 109 24.26 -7.80 0.18
N SER A 110 25.55 -7.45 0.12
CA SER A 110 26.60 -8.29 0.69
C SER A 110 26.51 -8.37 2.21
N GLU A 111 26.29 -7.25 2.90
CA GLU A 111 26.11 -7.22 4.35
C GLU A 111 24.93 -8.10 4.79
N LEU A 112 23.78 -8.01 4.09
CA LEU A 112 22.62 -8.85 4.37
C LEU A 112 22.91 -10.35 4.14
N ALA A 113 23.66 -10.68 3.09
CA ALA A 113 24.06 -12.08 2.83
C ALA A 113 25.00 -12.62 3.90
N GLU A 114 25.98 -11.82 4.35
CA GLU A 114 26.89 -12.19 5.44
C GLU A 114 26.14 -12.37 6.76
N GLN A 115 25.20 -11.49 7.08
CA GLN A 115 24.34 -11.61 8.25
C GLN A 115 23.47 -12.87 8.17
N GLU A 116 22.89 -13.15 7.01
CA GLU A 116 22.10 -14.38 6.80
C GLU A 116 22.95 -15.63 7.01
N GLU A 117 24.17 -15.67 6.45
CA GLU A 117 25.09 -16.78 6.67
C GLU A 117 25.54 -16.91 8.11
N ALA A 118 25.84 -15.80 8.79
CA ALA A 118 26.19 -15.80 10.21
C ALA A 118 25.05 -16.37 11.05
N MET A 119 23.82 -15.92 10.81
CA MET A 119 22.61 -16.45 11.46
C MET A 119 22.41 -17.94 11.17
N ARG A 120 22.61 -18.39 9.92
CA ARG A 120 22.54 -19.82 9.55
C ARG A 120 23.64 -20.66 10.23
N ARG A 121 24.87 -20.15 10.32
CA ARG A 121 25.98 -20.82 11.03
C ARG A 121 25.71 -20.92 12.52
N GLU A 122 25.20 -19.85 13.13
CA GLU A 122 24.78 -19.87 14.53
C GLU A 122 23.63 -20.85 14.78
N ALA A 123 22.60 -20.85 13.93
CA ALA A 123 21.50 -21.80 14.02
C ALA A 123 21.99 -23.26 13.93
N ARG A 124 22.87 -23.56 12.97
CA ARG A 124 23.48 -24.89 12.83
C ARG A 124 24.27 -25.29 14.07
N LYS A 125 25.10 -24.38 14.61
CA LYS A 125 25.83 -24.64 15.87
C LYS A 125 24.89 -24.88 17.04
N ARG A 126 23.79 -24.12 17.14
CA ARG A 126 22.77 -24.31 18.19
C ARG A 126 22.08 -25.67 18.04
N GLU A 127 21.74 -26.08 16.82
CA GLU A 127 21.18 -27.40 16.53
C GLU A 127 22.17 -28.54 16.86
N GLU A 128 23.43 -28.41 16.46
CA GLU A 128 24.51 -29.36 16.81
C GLU A 128 24.74 -29.43 18.33
N GLU A 129 24.70 -28.30 19.03
CA GLU A 129 24.79 -28.28 20.48
C GLU A 129 23.57 -28.91 21.15
N GLU A 130 22.36 -28.60 20.68
CA GLU A 130 21.13 -29.18 21.19
C GLU A 130 21.10 -30.70 20.98
N THR A 131 21.45 -31.17 19.78
CA THR A 131 21.54 -32.61 19.48
C THR A 131 22.60 -33.28 20.34
N ARG A 132 23.79 -32.68 20.49
CA ARG A 132 24.84 -33.19 21.39
C ARG A 132 24.39 -33.21 22.86
N ARG A 133 23.67 -32.19 23.32
CA ARG A 133 23.09 -32.14 24.68
C ARG A 133 22.03 -33.23 24.86
N ARG A 134 21.15 -33.44 23.88
CA ARG A 134 20.13 -34.51 23.88
C ARG A 134 20.78 -35.89 23.93
N LEU A 135 21.78 -36.14 23.08
CA LEU A 135 22.55 -37.39 23.07
C LEU A 135 23.27 -37.63 24.40
N ARG A 136 23.93 -36.61 24.95
CA ARG A 136 24.60 -36.72 26.26
C ARG A 136 23.61 -36.99 27.38
N ALA A 137 22.47 -36.29 27.40
CA ALA A 137 21.42 -36.53 28.40
C ALA A 137 20.82 -37.93 28.27
N TRP A 138 20.69 -38.46 27.05
CA TRP A 138 20.29 -39.85 26.80
C TRP A 138 21.34 -40.81 27.37
N ALA A 139 22.63 -40.61 27.07
CA ALA A 139 23.71 -41.48 27.54
C ALA A 139 23.84 -41.49 29.07
N GLU A 140 23.73 -40.32 29.72
CA GLU A 140 23.75 -40.23 31.19
C GLU A 140 22.58 -40.98 31.85
N ARG A 141 21.40 -41.02 31.21
CA ARG A 141 20.22 -41.76 31.69
C ARG A 141 20.34 -43.26 31.42
N HIS A 142 20.96 -43.64 30.31
CA HIS A 142 21.09 -45.01 29.85
C HIS A 142 22.49 -45.60 30.11
N HIS A 143 23.29 -45.00 30.99
CA HIS A 143 24.66 -45.43 31.26
C HIS A 143 24.75 -46.87 31.78
N TYR A 144 23.66 -47.41 32.33
CA TYR A 144 23.56 -48.81 32.73
C TYR A 144 23.57 -49.79 31.54
N LEU A 145 23.39 -49.32 30.31
CA LEU A 145 23.48 -50.12 29.09
C LEU A 145 24.91 -50.24 28.54
N VAL A 146 25.93 -49.77 29.28
CA VAL A 146 27.35 -49.90 28.90
C VAL A 146 27.82 -51.36 29.01
N SER A 147 28.68 -51.79 28.07
CA SER A 147 29.30 -53.11 28.08
C SER A 147 30.19 -53.27 29.31
N THR A 148 30.08 -54.40 29.99
CA THR A 148 30.98 -54.77 31.09
C THR A 148 32.03 -55.77 30.62
N VAL A 149 33.05 -56.03 31.45
CA VAL A 149 34.08 -57.04 31.15
C VAL A 149 33.49 -58.45 31.01
N VAL A 150 32.42 -58.73 31.77
CA VAL A 150 31.80 -60.08 31.83
C VAL A 150 30.65 -60.22 30.83
N GLN A 151 29.85 -59.17 30.63
CA GLN A 151 28.69 -59.20 29.74
C GLN A 151 28.70 -58.02 28.75
N PRO A 152 28.70 -58.30 27.43
CA PRO A 152 28.59 -57.26 26.41
C PRO A 152 27.22 -56.58 26.44
N SER A 153 27.19 -55.27 26.12
CA SER A 153 25.94 -54.52 25.99
C SER A 153 25.19 -54.86 24.69
N VAL A 154 23.93 -54.40 24.60
CA VAL A 154 23.16 -54.43 23.34
C VAL A 154 23.89 -53.68 22.21
N PHE A 155 24.73 -52.71 22.54
CA PHE A 155 25.45 -51.88 21.59
C PHE A 155 26.89 -52.37 21.28
N ASN A 156 27.38 -53.39 22.00
CA ASN A 156 28.68 -54.03 21.81
C ASN A 156 28.55 -55.54 21.59
N SER A 157 27.78 -55.93 20.57
CA SER A 157 27.50 -57.34 20.29
C SER A 157 28.74 -58.09 19.77
N PRO A 158 29.06 -59.30 20.28
CA PRO A 158 30.21 -60.09 19.83
C PRO A 158 30.08 -60.59 18.39
N TYR A 159 28.88 -60.53 17.82
CA TYR A 159 28.61 -60.91 16.43
C TYR A 159 28.82 -59.75 15.44
N ARG A 160 29.15 -58.55 15.92
CA ARG A 160 29.49 -57.41 15.06
C ARG A 160 30.99 -57.12 15.12
N PRO A 161 31.62 -56.80 13.97
CA PRO A 161 33.05 -56.50 13.93
C PRO A 161 33.41 -55.08 14.41
N PHE A 162 32.43 -54.24 14.79
CA PHE A 162 32.65 -52.87 15.26
C PHE A 162 31.66 -52.48 16.35
N THR A 163 32.09 -51.56 17.22
CA THR A 163 31.25 -50.97 18.28
C THR A 163 30.30 -49.93 17.70
N LEU A 164 29.05 -49.92 18.19
CA LEU A 164 28.10 -48.90 17.76
C LEU A 164 28.44 -47.52 18.36
N PRO A 165 28.15 -46.41 17.65
CA PRO A 165 28.41 -45.05 18.14
C PRO A 165 27.82 -44.80 19.53
N GLU A 166 26.66 -45.38 19.82
CA GLU A 166 25.99 -45.32 21.11
C GLU A 166 26.85 -45.91 22.24
N GLU A 167 27.52 -47.04 22.01
CA GLU A 167 28.44 -47.65 23.00
C GLU A 167 29.61 -46.70 23.29
N THR A 168 30.22 -46.13 22.25
CA THR A 168 31.34 -45.19 22.42
C THR A 168 30.92 -43.91 23.14
N LEU A 169 29.71 -43.42 22.90
CA LEU A 169 29.15 -42.27 23.61
C LEU A 169 28.93 -42.61 25.09
N LEU A 170 28.35 -43.78 25.38
CA LEU A 170 28.08 -44.23 26.74
C LEU A 170 29.37 -44.40 27.56
N LEU A 171 30.42 -45.01 26.98
CA LEU A 171 31.74 -45.18 27.60
C LEU A 171 32.40 -43.84 27.98
N ASN A 172 32.23 -42.81 27.14
CA ASN A 172 32.80 -41.48 27.37
C ASN A 172 31.98 -40.60 28.32
N THR A 173 30.81 -41.08 28.76
CA THR A 173 29.93 -40.35 29.69
C THR A 173 30.07 -40.89 31.11
N ARG A 174 29.89 -40.03 32.12
CA ARG A 174 29.84 -40.47 33.52
C ARG A 174 28.38 -40.76 33.91
N PRO A 175 28.12 -41.79 34.72
CA PRO A 175 26.77 -42.07 35.19
C PRO A 175 26.25 -40.87 35.98
N LYS A 176 24.97 -40.53 35.76
CA LYS A 176 24.28 -39.55 36.59
C LYS A 176 24.13 -40.10 38.00
N THR A 177 24.95 -39.60 38.92
CA THR A 177 24.72 -39.85 40.34
C THR A 177 23.54 -38.99 40.81
N PRO A 178 22.61 -39.54 41.62
CA PRO A 178 21.59 -38.72 42.23
C PRO A 178 22.28 -37.60 43.02
N PRO A 179 21.80 -36.35 42.92
CA PRO A 179 22.39 -35.26 43.66
C PRO A 179 22.40 -35.65 45.14
N LYS A 180 23.55 -35.49 45.80
CA LYS A 180 23.61 -35.53 47.27
C LYS A 180 22.68 -34.42 47.72
N VAL A 181 21.50 -34.79 48.22
CA VAL A 181 20.59 -33.87 48.87
C VAL A 181 21.38 -33.34 50.06
N ALA A 182 21.92 -32.12 49.94
CA ALA A 182 22.31 -31.38 51.13
C ALA A 182 21.05 -31.38 51.97
N SER A 183 21.13 -31.93 53.19
CA SER A 183 20.06 -31.77 54.15
C SER A 183 19.92 -30.26 54.35
N VAL A 184 19.04 -29.64 53.57
CA VAL A 184 18.40 -28.42 53.97
C VAL A 184 17.76 -28.84 55.27
N GLY A 185 18.38 -28.42 56.38
CA GLY A 185 17.68 -28.32 57.64
C GLY A 185 16.52 -27.39 57.36
N HIS A 186 15.44 -27.94 56.81
CA HIS A 186 14.13 -27.52 57.24
C HIS A 186 14.25 -27.70 58.74
N GLY A 187 14.41 -26.59 59.47
CA GLY A 187 13.97 -26.58 60.84
C GLY A 187 12.58 -27.18 60.75
N PHE A 188 12.47 -28.45 61.16
CA PHE A 188 11.20 -29.02 61.52
C PHE A 188 10.78 -28.14 62.69
N ASP A 189 10.09 -27.05 62.37
CA ASP A 189 9.49 -26.19 63.36
C ASP A 189 8.35 -27.03 63.92
N PRO A 190 8.45 -27.51 65.17
CA PRO A 190 7.35 -28.22 65.80
C PRO A 190 6.33 -27.18 66.24
N SER A 191 5.86 -26.31 65.34
CA SER A 191 4.86 -25.29 65.64
C SER A 191 3.50 -25.90 65.96
N TRP A 192 3.31 -27.20 65.69
CA TRP A 192 2.16 -27.92 66.22
C TRP A 192 2.18 -28.10 67.75
N ARG A 193 3.34 -27.99 68.41
CA ARG A 193 3.42 -28.00 69.88
C ARG A 193 2.90 -26.70 70.51
N GLN A 194 2.70 -25.63 69.75
CA GLN A 194 2.31 -24.32 70.27
C GLN A 194 0.82 -23.99 70.06
N TYR A 195 0.05 -24.85 69.39
CA TYR A 195 -1.42 -24.73 69.32
C TYR A 195 -2.12 -25.01 70.66
N GLY A 196 -1.40 -25.56 71.64
CA GLY A 196 -1.98 -25.99 72.91
C GLY A 196 -2.05 -24.93 74.01
N GLN A 197 -1.41 -23.76 73.85
CA GLN A 197 -1.19 -22.88 75.02
C GLN A 197 -1.66 -21.44 74.92
N ASN A 198 -2.11 -20.93 73.77
CA ASN A 198 -2.81 -19.64 73.71
C ASN A 198 -3.79 -19.64 72.55
N GLN A 199 -5.04 -20.03 72.83
CA GLN A 199 -6.17 -19.71 71.99
C GLN A 199 -6.24 -18.19 71.85
N LEU A 200 -6.37 -17.73 70.60
CA LEU A 200 -6.45 -16.33 70.16
C LEU A 200 -5.08 -15.64 70.06
N MET A 201 -4.58 -15.62 68.82
CA MET A 201 -3.59 -14.73 68.19
C MET A 201 -2.55 -15.56 67.46
N VAL A 202 -2.96 -16.21 66.36
CA VAL A 202 -2.01 -16.59 65.30
C VAL A 202 -1.39 -15.28 64.84
N ARG A 203 -0.14 -15.01 65.24
CA ARG A 203 0.63 -13.88 64.70
C ARG A 203 0.85 -14.19 63.22
N LEU A 204 -0.07 -13.73 62.37
CA LEU A 204 0.13 -13.74 60.93
C LEU A 204 1.41 -12.92 60.65
N PRO A 205 2.43 -13.50 60.00
CA PRO A 205 3.65 -12.76 59.70
C PRO A 205 3.28 -11.53 58.86
N SER A 206 3.71 -10.34 59.33
CA SER A 206 3.36 -9.05 58.72
C SER A 206 3.96 -8.84 57.33
N LYS A 207 4.92 -9.67 56.93
CA LYS A 207 5.53 -9.67 55.59
C LYS A 207 5.53 -11.07 55.02
N LEU A 208 4.97 -11.20 53.81
CA LEU A 208 4.95 -12.46 53.08
C LEU A 208 6.36 -12.79 52.53
N PRO A 209 6.71 -14.08 52.43
CA PRO A 209 8.02 -14.50 51.92
C PRO A 209 8.28 -13.99 50.49
N PRO A 210 9.54 -13.68 50.15
CA PRO A 210 9.90 -13.07 48.86
C PRO A 210 9.55 -14.00 47.69
N LEU A 211 9.15 -13.38 46.56
CA LEU A 211 8.85 -14.10 45.32
C LEU A 211 10.15 -14.45 44.57
N PRO A 212 10.20 -15.59 43.86
CA PRO A 212 11.31 -15.92 42.99
C PRO A 212 11.39 -14.93 41.81
N ALA A 213 12.61 -14.55 41.43
CA ALA A 213 12.85 -13.51 40.42
C ALA A 213 12.40 -13.88 38.99
N LYS A 214 12.17 -15.17 38.71
CA LYS A 214 11.76 -15.65 37.38
C LYS A 214 10.44 -16.41 37.51
N PRO A 215 9.36 -15.98 36.86
CA PRO A 215 8.11 -16.73 36.88
C PRO A 215 8.32 -18.04 36.13
N GLN A 216 7.95 -19.16 36.75
CA GLN A 216 8.07 -20.48 36.12
C GLN A 216 6.74 -20.84 35.44
N GLY A 217 6.64 -20.61 34.12
CA GLY A 217 5.44 -20.91 33.33
C GLY A 217 4.78 -19.66 32.73
N PRO A 218 3.59 -19.77 32.12
CA PRO A 218 2.85 -18.67 31.52
C PRO A 218 2.14 -17.80 32.59
N PHE A 219 2.87 -17.43 33.64
CA PHE A 219 2.35 -16.66 34.76
C PHE A 219 2.76 -15.20 34.66
N ARG A 220 1.99 -14.35 35.36
CA ARG A 220 2.19 -12.90 35.44
C ARG A 220 3.59 -12.54 35.95
N GLN A 221 4.08 -11.37 35.57
CA GLN A 221 5.41 -10.91 35.96
C GLN A 221 5.54 -10.82 37.49
N PRO A 222 6.73 -11.06 38.08
CA PRO A 222 6.91 -11.09 39.53
C PRO A 222 6.47 -9.81 40.24
N GLU A 223 6.58 -8.67 39.57
CA GLU A 223 6.13 -7.35 40.07
C GLU A 223 4.60 -7.29 40.21
N GLU A 224 3.85 -7.78 39.22
CA GLU A 224 2.39 -7.84 39.27
C GLU A 224 1.89 -8.78 40.37
N VAL A 225 2.55 -9.93 40.52
CA VAL A 225 2.22 -10.89 41.57
C VAL A 225 2.54 -10.30 42.95
N ARG A 226 3.62 -9.52 43.07
CA ARG A 226 3.97 -8.81 44.32
C ARG A 226 2.94 -7.74 44.65
N ALA A 227 2.52 -6.95 43.67
CA ALA A 227 1.46 -5.95 43.84
C ALA A 227 0.14 -6.61 44.27
N GLN A 228 -0.20 -7.77 43.70
CA GLN A 228 -1.39 -8.53 44.10
C GLN A 228 -1.30 -9.07 45.53
N ARG A 229 -0.11 -9.53 45.98
CA ARG A 229 0.11 -10.04 47.34
C ARG A 229 -0.06 -9.00 48.44
N TYR A 230 0.29 -7.74 48.15
CA TYR A 230 0.20 -6.63 49.09
C TYR A 230 -1.01 -5.73 48.83
N ARG A 231 -1.91 -6.15 47.93
CA ARG A 231 -3.15 -5.42 47.68
C ARG A 231 -4.03 -5.50 48.93
N GLU A 232 -4.47 -4.35 49.41
CA GLU A 232 -5.39 -4.26 50.54
C GLU A 232 -6.65 -5.07 50.25
N PHE A 233 -7.14 -5.78 51.27
CA PHE A 233 -8.34 -6.60 51.14
C PHE A 233 -9.52 -5.69 50.83
N GLN A 234 -10.06 -5.81 49.62
CA GLN A 234 -11.32 -5.20 49.24
C GLN A 234 -12.41 -6.23 49.49
N PRO A 235 -13.13 -6.17 50.63
CA PRO A 235 -14.20 -7.11 50.90
C PRO A 235 -15.20 -7.07 49.76
N SER A 236 -15.58 -8.25 49.26
CA SER A 236 -16.71 -8.33 48.33
C SER A 236 -17.94 -7.70 49.00
N LEU A 237 -18.89 -7.19 48.21
CA LEU A 237 -20.10 -6.56 48.74
C LEU A 237 -20.77 -7.42 49.84
N ARG A 238 -20.86 -8.74 49.63
CA ARG A 238 -21.39 -9.71 50.61
C ARG A 238 -20.65 -9.80 51.95
N VAL A 239 -19.38 -9.42 51.99
CA VAL A 239 -18.53 -9.42 53.19
C VAL A 239 -18.50 -8.03 53.83
N ALA A 240 -18.71 -6.97 53.04
CA ALA A 240 -18.74 -5.59 53.50
C ALA A 240 -20.11 -5.15 54.05
N THR A 241 -21.20 -5.82 53.64
CA THR A 241 -22.57 -5.51 54.06
C THR A 241 -23.11 -6.60 54.98
N ASP A 242 -23.76 -6.22 56.07
CA ASP A 242 -24.44 -7.17 56.96
C ASP A 242 -25.48 -8.01 56.20
N TYR A 243 -25.61 -9.28 56.58
CA TYR A 243 -26.50 -10.26 55.94
C TYR A 243 -27.96 -9.77 55.82
N GLU A 244 -28.41 -8.93 56.75
CA GLU A 244 -29.76 -8.38 56.79
C GLU A 244 -29.92 -7.05 56.02
N ALA A 245 -28.84 -6.48 55.49
CA ALA A 245 -28.87 -5.16 54.84
C ALA A 245 -29.55 -5.16 53.46
N TYR A 246 -29.72 -6.33 52.83
CA TYR A 246 -30.45 -6.47 51.57
C TYR A 246 -31.76 -7.22 51.80
N GLY A 247 -32.83 -6.46 52.06
CA GLY A 247 -34.19 -6.96 51.93
C GLY A 247 -34.44 -7.51 50.51
N HIS A 248 -35.37 -8.46 50.41
CA HIS A 248 -35.71 -9.24 49.22
C HIS A 248 -35.65 -8.42 47.89
N LEU A 249 -34.52 -8.52 47.17
CA LEU A 249 -34.37 -7.89 45.86
C LEU A 249 -35.06 -8.77 44.82
N ALA A 250 -36.04 -8.21 44.10
CA ALA A 250 -36.73 -8.86 43.00
C ALA A 250 -35.73 -9.21 41.88
N TYR A 251 -35.23 -10.44 41.87
CA TYR A 251 -34.38 -10.96 40.82
C TYR A 251 -35.19 -11.06 39.52
N GLY A 252 -34.87 -10.23 38.51
CA GLY A 252 -35.39 -10.50 37.15
C GLY A 252 -35.51 -9.33 36.17
N ASN A 253 -35.85 -8.09 36.58
CA ASN A 253 -36.50 -7.19 35.60
C ASN A 253 -35.85 -5.83 35.29
N ALA A 254 -34.61 -5.52 35.67
CA ALA A 254 -34.03 -4.21 35.29
C ALA A 254 -32.53 -4.12 34.97
N HIS A 255 -31.66 -4.93 35.59
CA HIS A 255 -30.22 -4.60 35.61
C HIS A 255 -29.32 -5.43 34.68
N PHE A 256 -29.82 -6.47 34.00
CA PHE A 256 -28.94 -7.34 33.20
C PHE A 256 -28.74 -6.89 31.73
N ARG A 257 -29.36 -5.78 31.32
CA ARG A 257 -29.22 -5.21 29.97
C ARG A 257 -28.68 -3.78 29.98
N GLU A 258 -27.84 -3.45 30.96
CA GLU A 258 -27.14 -2.16 30.92
C GLU A 258 -25.99 -2.24 29.92
N VAL A 259 -26.23 -1.76 28.70
CA VAL A 259 -25.18 -1.52 27.70
C VAL A 259 -24.43 -0.27 28.16
N GLN A 260 -23.15 -0.41 28.49
CA GLN A 260 -22.28 0.72 28.87
C GLN A 260 -21.41 1.14 27.67
N PRO A 261 -21.91 2.00 26.76
CA PRO A 261 -21.20 2.38 25.54
C PRO A 261 -19.89 3.15 25.81
N GLU A 262 -19.74 3.80 26.96
CA GLU A 262 -18.50 4.53 27.28
C GLU A 262 -17.28 3.64 27.54
N ARG A 263 -17.49 2.34 27.82
CA ARG A 263 -16.38 1.38 27.91
C ARG A 263 -15.86 0.93 26.55
N HIS A 264 -16.50 1.35 25.45
CA HIS A 264 -15.98 1.08 24.12
C HIS A 264 -14.87 2.09 23.81
N VAL A 265 -13.65 1.58 23.65
CA VAL A 265 -12.44 2.38 23.36
C VAL A 265 -12.57 3.14 22.03
N THR A 266 -13.45 2.70 21.13
CA THR A 266 -13.74 3.32 19.83
C THR A 266 -15.23 3.26 19.50
N GLN A 267 -15.79 4.32 18.92
CA GLN A 267 -17.18 4.32 18.42
C GLN A 267 -17.35 3.45 17.16
N ASP A 268 -16.27 3.23 16.42
CA ASP A 268 -16.31 2.49 15.17
C ASP A 268 -16.30 0.98 15.41
N ARG A 269 -17.18 0.27 14.70
CA ARG A 269 -17.13 -1.19 14.61
C ARG A 269 -15.90 -1.59 13.80
N PHE A 270 -15.24 -2.68 14.19
CA PHE A 270 -14.07 -3.20 13.47
C PHE A 270 -14.40 -3.40 11.98
N ARG A 271 -13.62 -2.75 11.11
CA ARG A 271 -13.71 -2.93 9.66
C ARG A 271 -12.93 -4.19 9.25
N THR A 272 -13.59 -5.08 8.52
CA THR A 272 -13.00 -6.29 7.97
C THR A 272 -12.01 -5.91 6.85
N ILE A 273 -10.74 -6.34 6.99
CA ILE A 273 -9.64 -6.01 6.05
C ILE A 273 -9.64 -6.95 4.82
N VAL A 274 -10.40 -8.05 4.89
CA VAL A 274 -10.47 -9.07 3.84
C VAL A 274 -11.83 -8.94 3.13
N PRO A 275 -11.89 -8.92 1.79
CA PRO A 275 -13.16 -8.96 1.08
C PRO A 275 -13.92 -10.25 1.46
N PRO A 276 -15.25 -10.18 1.65
CA PRO A 276 -16.03 -11.35 1.98
C PRO A 276 -15.88 -12.41 0.89
N VAL A 277 -15.71 -13.66 1.30
CA VAL A 277 -15.62 -14.79 0.37
C VAL A 277 -16.95 -14.88 -0.41
N PRO A 278 -16.94 -14.83 -1.76
CA PRO A 278 -18.15 -14.71 -2.60
C PRO A 278 -19.04 -15.97 -2.60
N VAL A 279 -18.80 -16.91 -1.69
CA VAL A 279 -19.59 -18.13 -1.52
C VAL A 279 -20.95 -17.81 -0.87
N PHE A 280 -21.06 -16.74 -0.10
CA PHE A 280 -22.30 -16.41 0.62
C PHE A 280 -23.21 -15.39 -0.09
N ASP A 281 -22.73 -14.66 -1.10
CA ASP A 281 -23.59 -13.75 -1.87
C ASP A 281 -24.55 -14.49 -2.81
N LYS A 282 -24.23 -15.74 -3.17
CA LYS A 282 -25.09 -16.58 -4.04
C LYS A 282 -26.25 -17.24 -3.30
N LEU A 283 -26.16 -17.42 -1.97
CA LEU A 283 -27.21 -18.09 -1.20
C LEU A 283 -28.42 -17.20 -0.92
N ASN A 284 -28.25 -15.87 -0.97
CA ASN A 284 -29.36 -14.92 -0.79
C ASN A 284 -30.07 -14.56 -2.10
N ALA A 285 -29.57 -14.99 -3.26
CA ALA A 285 -30.22 -14.75 -4.55
C ALA A 285 -31.25 -15.83 -4.92
N GLU A 286 -31.31 -16.95 -4.17
CA GLU A 286 -32.26 -18.05 -4.39
C GLU A 286 -33.48 -18.01 -3.46
N TYR A 287 -33.56 -17.04 -2.52
CA TYR A 287 -34.79 -16.78 -1.78
C TYR A 287 -35.66 -15.80 -2.58
N VAL A 288 -36.55 -16.40 -3.36
CA VAL A 288 -37.60 -15.77 -4.16
C VAL A 288 -38.44 -14.80 -3.31
N GLU A 289 -38.49 -13.56 -3.78
CA GLU A 289 -39.42 -12.50 -3.40
C GLU A 289 -40.80 -12.86 -4.00
N GLY A 290 -41.70 -13.49 -3.22
CA GLY A 290 -42.96 -13.96 -3.81
C GLY A 290 -44.03 -14.65 -2.95
N TYR A 291 -44.04 -14.51 -1.62
CA TYR A 291 -45.20 -14.95 -0.81
C TYR A 291 -45.48 -13.99 0.35
N VAL A 292 -46.08 -12.84 0.04
CA VAL A 292 -47.06 -12.19 0.93
C VAL A 292 -48.06 -11.42 0.03
N GLU A 293 -49.14 -12.09 -0.37
CA GLU A 293 -50.39 -11.42 -0.72
C GLU A 293 -51.37 -11.60 0.44
N ASN A 294 -51.89 -10.48 0.94
CA ASN A 294 -53.00 -10.27 1.89
C ASN A 294 -52.86 -10.78 3.33
#